data_AF-A0A1Z4V079-F1
#
_entry.id   AF-A0A1Z4V079-F1
#
_cell.length_a   1.000
_cell.length_b   1.000
_cell.length_c   1.000
_cell.angle_alpha   90.00
_cell.angle_beta   90.00
_cell.angle_gamma   90.00
#
_symmetry.space_group_name_H-M   'P 1'
#
loop_
_entity.id
_entity.type
_entity.pdbx_description
1 polymer ?
#
loop_
_entity_poly.entity_id
_entity_poly.type
_entity_poly.pdbx_seq_one_letter_code
_entity_poly.pdbx_strand_id
1 'polypeptide(L)' 'MTLVEAFGFSLSRINGSHHIFTHPTIPELINLQNRNGKAIPYQVRQFLILIEA' A
#
# COMPACT_ATOMS: atom_id res chain seq x y z
N MET A 1 -11.04 6.85 3.46
CA MET A 1 -10.60 6.55 2.10
C MET A 1 -9.18 7.04 1.94
N THR A 2 -8.24 6.10 1.82
CA THR A 2 -6.81 6.37 1.60
C THR A 2 -6.51 6.41 0.09
N LEU A 3 -5.35 6.97 -0.28
CA LEU A 3 -4.95 7.02 -1.69
C LEU A 3 -4.82 5.62 -2.30
N VAL A 4 -4.29 4.66 -1.55
CA VAL A 4 -4.13 3.27 -2.02
C VAL A 4 -5.48 2.62 -2.32
N GLU A 5 -6.49 2.82 -1.45
CA GLU A 5 -7.85 2.35 -1.69
C GLU A 5 -8.51 2.99 -2.91
N ALA A 6 -8.20 4.26 -3.20
CA ALA A 6 -8.72 4.96 -4.37
C ALA A 6 -8.20 4.38 -5.69
N PHE A 7 -7.02 3.74 -5.67
CA PHE A 7 -6.46 3.00 -6.81
C PHE A 7 -6.91 1.53 -6.86
N GLY A 8 -7.99 1.17 -6.16
CA GLY A 8 -8.59 -0.16 -6.24
C GLY A 8 -7.95 -1.23 -5.36
N PHE A 9 -6.93 -0.87 -4.58
CA PHE A 9 -6.34 -1.80 -3.63
C PHE A 9 -7.25 -1.96 -2.41
N SER A 10 -7.38 -3.17 -1.91
CA SER A 10 -8.16 -3.50 -0.73
C SER A 10 -7.24 -3.92 0.42
N LEU A 11 -7.58 -3.50 1.65
CA LEU A 11 -6.86 -3.93 2.84
C LEU A 11 -7.09 -5.44 3.04
N SER A 12 -5.99 -6.20 3.05
CA SER A 12 -6.01 -7.66 3.20
C SER A 12 -5.68 -8.09 4.63
N ARG A 13 -4.68 -7.46 5.26
CA ARG A 13 -4.24 -7.81 6.61
C ARG A 13 -3.63 -6.62 7.34
N ILE A 14 -3.85 -6.57 8.66
CA ILE A 14 -3.16 -5.67 9.58
C ILE A 14 -2.34 -6.49 10.57
N ASN A 15 -1.09 -6.07 10.82
CA ASN A 15 -0.28 -6.55 11.93
C ASN A 15 0.53 -5.40 12.55
N GLY A 16 0.10 -4.92 13.72
CA GLY A 16 0.70 -3.76 14.37
C GLY A 16 0.59 -2.52 13.47
N SER A 17 1.72 -1.87 13.17
CA SER A 17 1.77 -0.71 12.28
C SER A 17 1.86 -1.05 10.79
N HIS A 18 1.86 -2.34 10.43
CA HIS A 18 1.89 -2.80 9.05
C HIS A 18 0.50 -3.06 8.51
N HIS A 19 0.19 -2.46 7.37
CA HIS A 19 -1.04 -2.66 6.60
C HIS A 19 -0.68 -3.26 5.24
N ILE A 20 -1.21 -4.45 4.94
CA ILE A 20 -1.02 -5.14 3.67
C ILE A 20 -2.25 -4.90 2.80
N PHE A 21 -2.02 -4.43 1.58
CA PHE A 21 -3.04 -4.20 0.57
C PHE A 21 -2.81 -5.09 -0.65
N THR A 22 -3.92 -5.49 -1.28
CA THR A 22 -3.99 -6.38 -2.45
C THR A 22 -4.83 -5.73 -3.53
N HIS A 23 -4.48 -5.95 -4.81
CA HIS A 23 -5.33 -5.56 -5.95
C HIS A 23 -5.76 -6.83 -6.70
N PRO A 24 -7.00 -6.89 -7.24
CA PRO A 24 -7.45 -8.06 -7.99
C PRO A 24 -6.67 -8.34 -9.28
N THR A 25 -6.06 -7.32 -9.90
CA THR A 25 -5.34 -7.44 -11.17
C THR A 25 -3.83 -7.18 -11.08
N ILE A 26 -3.33 -6.74 -9.91
CA ILE A 26 -1.90 -6.51 -9.69
C ILE A 26 -1.43 -7.57 -8.69
N PRO A 27 -0.56 -8.51 -9.10
CA PRO A 27 -0.12 -9.60 -8.23
C PRO A 27 0.77 -9.14 -7.07
N GLU A 28 1.42 -7.99 -7.20
CA GLU A 28 2.26 -7.41 -6.17
C GLU A 28 1.45 -6.86 -4.98
N LEU A 29 1.88 -7.25 -3.78
CA LEU A 29 1.33 -6.75 -2.53
C LEU A 29 1.96 -5.41 -2.16
N ILE A 30 1.14 -4.50 -1.62
CA ILE A 30 1.62 -3.27 -1.01
C ILE A 30 1.64 -3.46 0.50
N ASN A 31 2.83 -3.36 1.10
CA ASN A 31 2.97 -3.31 2.56
C ASN A 31 3.31 -1.88 2.97
N LEU A 32 2.36 -1.19 3.60
CA LEU A 32 2.57 0.14 4.17
C LEU A 32 2.84 0.03 5.66
N GLN A 33 3.89 0.69 6.12
CA GLN A 33 4.19 0.84 7.54
C GLN A 33 3.93 2.27 7.97
N ASN A 34 3.15 2.45 9.03
CA ASN A 34 3.05 3.74 9.69
C ASN A 34 4.26 3.93 10.62
N ARG A 35 5.14 4.88 10.29
CA ARG A 35 6.25 5.33 11.12
C ARG A 35 6.04 6.80 11.51
N ASN A 36 5.59 7.04 12.74
CA ASN A 36 5.31 8.38 13.28
C ASN A 36 4.32 9.20 12.43
N GLY A 37 3.24 8.57 11.96
CA GLY A 37 2.23 9.22 11.13
C GLY A 37 2.61 9.34 9.65
N LYS A 38 3.75 8.77 9.23
CA LYS A 38 4.23 8.83 7.84
C LYS A 38 4.45 7.42 7.28
N ALA A 39 4.15 7.26 6.00
CA ALA A 39 4.61 6.09 5.24
C ALA A 39 6.13 6.17 5.03
N ILE A 40 6.80 5.02 4.94
CA ILE A 40 8.24 5.01 4.68
C ILE A 40 8.48 5.36 3.19
N PRO A 41 9.46 6.23 2.86
CA PRO A 41 9.64 6.72 1.47
C PRO A 41 9.76 5.64 0.40
N TYR A 42 10.40 4.50 0.69
CA TYR A 42 10.52 3.41 -0.29
C TYR A 42 9.16 2.76 -0.58
N GLN A 43 8.26 2.68 0.40
CA GLN A 43 6.93 2.11 0.22
C GLN A 43 6.08 3.01 -0.68
N VAL A 44 6.26 4.33 -0.57
CA VAL A 44 5.64 5.29 -1.48
C VAL A 44 6.17 5.11 -2.90
N ARG A 45 7.48 4.96 -3.09
CA ARG A 45 8.06 4.68 -4.43
C ARG A 45 7.55 3.36 -5.00
N GLN A 46 7.46 2.31 -4.19
CA GLN A 46 6.93 1.02 -4.60
C GLN A 46 5.47 1.15 -5.06
N PHE A 47 4.64 1.89 -4.32
CA PHE A 47 3.27 2.17 -4.74
C PHE A 47 3.20 2.91 -6.08
N LEU A 48 4.01 3.96 -6.26
CA LEU A 48 4.05 4.73 -7.51
C LEU A 48 4.42 3.86 -8.72
N ILE A 49 5.43 3.00 -8.58
CA ILE A 49 5.84 2.07 -9.65
C ILE A 49 4.68 1.16 -10.07
N LEU A 50 3.85 0.71 -9.13
CA LEU A 50 2.74 -0.20 -9.43
C LEU A 50 1.54 0.48 -10.11
N ILE A 51 1.35 1.79 -9.93
CA ILE A 51 0.21 2.52 -10.51
C ILE A 51 0.57 3.28 -11.79
N GLU A 52 1.85 3.52 -12.06
CA GLU A 52 2.34 4.19 -13.28
C GLU A 52 2.72 3.21 -14.41
N ALA A 53 2.75 1.90 -14.12
CA ALA A 53 3.01 0.82 -15.08
C ALA A 53 1.73 0.45 -15.86
#